data_AF-K7LJ38-F1
#
_entry.id   AF-K7LJ38-F1
#
_cell.length_a   1.000
_cell.length_b   1.000
_cell.length_c   1.000
_cell.angle_alpha   90.00
_cell.angle_beta   90.00
_cell.angle_gamma   90.00
#
_symmetry.space_group_name_H-M   'P 1'
#
loop_
_entity.id
_entity.type
_entity.pdbx_description
1 polymer ?
#
loop_
_entity_poly.entity_id
_entity_poly.type
_entity_poly.pdbx_seq_one_letter_code
_entity_poly.pdbx_strand_id
1 'polypeptide(L)' 'MTSAKVSSKELKLYNDLGDLQFLWGLGLREDEAECCDVYGLDEELLEMVPKPVLAVLFLYPITTQSEEERLQ' A
#
# COMPACT_ATOMS: atom_id res chain seq x y z
N MET A 1 31.70 18.89 11.18
CA MET A 1 30.50 18.08 10.88
C MET A 1 29.30 18.92 11.22
N THR A 2 28.58 19.43 10.23
CA THR A 2 27.37 20.24 10.46
C THR A 2 26.16 19.35 10.21
N SER A 3 25.47 18.96 11.28
CA SER A 3 24.19 18.27 11.20
C SER A 3 23.13 19.29 10.79
N ALA A 4 22.59 19.21 9.57
CA ALA A 4 21.42 19.97 9.19
C ALA A 4 20.22 19.45 9.97
N LYS A 5 19.52 20.32 10.71
CA LYS A 5 18.21 20.01 11.27
C LYS A 5 17.21 19.99 10.12
N VAL A 6 16.77 18.81 9.71
CA VAL A 6 15.60 18.67 8.84
C VAL A 6 14.39 19.19 9.60
N SER A 7 13.63 20.08 8.96
CA SER A 7 12.46 20.70 9.57
C SER A 7 11.35 19.66 9.77
N SER A 8 10.57 19.81 10.84
CA SER A 8 9.38 18.97 11.08
C SER A 8 8.38 19.02 9.90
N LYS A 9 8.41 20.06 9.06
CA LYS A 9 7.60 20.14 7.83
C LYS A 9 8.12 19.23 6.70
N GLU A 10 9.44 19.07 6.56
CA GLU A 10 10.04 18.18 5.55
C GLU A 10 9.84 16.72 5.92
N LEU A 11 9.97 16.39 7.22
CA LEU A 11 9.58 15.06 7.74
C LEU A 11 8.11 14.76 7.49
N LYS A 12 7.22 15.76 7.63
CA LYS A 12 5.80 15.59 7.32
C LYS A 12 5.58 15.35 5.82
N LEU A 13 6.24 16.09 4.93
CA LEU A 13 6.15 15.85 3.48
C LEU A 13 6.67 14.46 3.07
N TYR A 14 7.70 13.95 3.76
CA TYR A 14 8.27 12.63 3.51
C TYR A 14 7.34 11.49 3.98
N ASN A 15 6.56 11.74 5.05
CA ASN A 15 5.54 10.80 5.54
C ASN A 15 4.19 10.96 4.80
N ASP A 16 3.87 12.18 4.33
CA ASP A 16 2.68 12.51 3.54
C ASP A 16 2.82 12.05 2.07
N LEU A 17 4.04 11.68 1.64
CA LEU A 17 4.27 10.95 0.38
C LEU A 17 3.77 9.50 0.43
N GLY A 18 3.16 9.08 1.55
CA GLY A 18 2.53 7.78 1.74
C GLY A 18 1.55 7.45 0.62
N ASP A 19 1.66 6.22 0.13
CA ASP A 19 1.10 5.70 -1.13
C ASP A 19 -0.43 5.79 -1.28
N LEU A 20 -1.14 6.42 -0.34
CA LEU A 20 -2.58 6.37 -0.17
C LEU A 20 -3.30 7.71 -0.15
N GLN A 21 -2.75 8.73 -0.81
CA GLN A 21 -3.42 10.02 -1.00
C GLN A 21 -4.87 9.89 -1.49
N PHE A 22 -5.17 8.83 -2.27
CA PHE A 22 -6.52 8.53 -2.73
C PHE A 22 -7.48 8.16 -1.59
N LEU A 23 -7.11 7.23 -0.70
CA LEU A 23 -8.00 6.82 0.40
C LEU A 23 -8.19 7.93 1.42
N TRP A 24 -7.15 8.70 1.72
CA TRP A 24 -7.26 9.87 2.58
C TRP A 24 -8.13 10.96 1.94
N GLY A 25 -8.03 11.14 0.62
CA GLY A 25 -8.91 12.02 -0.15
C GLY A 25 -10.39 11.60 -0.12
N LEU A 26 -10.69 10.32 0.13
CA LEU A 26 -12.04 9.79 0.34
C LEU A 26 -12.52 9.87 1.80
N GLY A 27 -11.67 10.33 2.73
CA GLY A 27 -12.01 10.53 4.14
C GLY A 27 -11.57 9.42 5.09
N LEU A 28 -10.77 8.45 4.63
CA LEU A 28 -10.14 7.46 5.50
C LEU A 28 -9.01 8.11 6.31
N ARG A 29 -8.96 7.88 7.63
CA ARG A 29 -7.89 8.45 8.46
C ARG A 29 -6.62 7.60 8.40
N GLU A 30 -5.47 8.24 8.56
CA GLU A 30 -4.14 7.59 8.59
C GLU A 30 -4.03 6.50 9.68
N ASP A 31 -4.75 6.65 10.79
CA ASP A 31 -4.74 5.73 11.93
C ASP A 31 -5.72 4.55 11.80
N GLU A 32 -6.53 4.51 10.74
CA GLU A 32 -7.55 3.48 10.54
C GLU A 32 -7.11 2.35 9.61
N ALA A 33 -6.39 2.68 8.53
CA ALA A 33 -5.78 1.69 7.66
C ALA A 33 -4.63 2.28 6.82
N GLU A 34 -3.72 1.38 6.45
CA GLU A 34 -2.64 1.62 5.51
C GLU A 34 -2.71 0.58 4.38
N CYS A 35 -2.16 0.88 3.21
CA CYS A 35 -1.84 -0.15 2.23
C CYS A 35 -0.36 -0.45 2.31
N CYS A 36 -0.05 -1.73 2.21
CA CYS A 36 1.30 -2.25 2.21
C CYS A 36 1.50 -3.10 0.96
N ASP A 37 2.69 -3.02 0.37
CA ASP A 37 3.06 -3.92 -0.72
C ASP A 37 3.16 -5.36 -0.23
N VAL A 38 2.74 -6.28 -1.10
CA VAL A 38 2.91 -7.72 -0.91
C VAL A 38 4.01 -8.18 -1.86
N TYR A 39 5.20 -8.48 -1.32
CA TYR A 39 6.38 -8.82 -2.11
C TYR A 39 6.30 -10.20 -2.78
N GLY A 40 5.43 -11.08 -2.29
CA GLY A 40 5.14 -12.38 -2.89
C GLY A 40 4.10 -13.14 -2.08
N LEU A 41 3.76 -14.33 -2.56
CA LEU A 41 2.66 -15.15 -2.03
C LEU A 41 3.14 -16.39 -1.27
N ASP A 42 4.45 -16.58 -1.15
CA ASP A 42 5.01 -17.58 -0.23
C ASP A 42 4.87 -17.11 1.23
N GLU A 43 4.86 -18.08 2.14
CA GLU A 43 4.56 -17.85 3.55
C GLU A 43 5.55 -16.88 4.21
N GLU A 44 6.84 -16.99 3.90
CA GLU A 44 7.90 -16.12 4.43
C GLU A 44 7.69 -14.66 3.99
N LEU A 45 7.33 -14.42 2.73
CA LEU A 45 7.03 -13.06 2.26
C LEU A 45 5.70 -12.53 2.83
N LEU A 46 4.70 -13.38 3.06
CA LEU A 46 3.39 -13.00 3.61
C LEU A 46 3.42 -12.68 5.11
N GLU A 47 4.42 -13.17 5.84
CA GLU A 47 4.68 -12.82 7.25
C GLU A 47 5.10 -11.36 7.42
N MET A 48 5.68 -10.74 6.39
CA MET A 48 6.07 -9.32 6.40
C MET A 48 4.88 -8.36 6.31
N VAL A 49 3.71 -8.83 5.87
CA VAL A 49 2.51 -7.99 5.73
C VAL A 49 1.88 -7.75 7.11
N PRO A 50 1.70 -6.48 7.54
CA PRO A 50 1.09 -6.14 8.82
C PRO A 50 -0.27 -6.80 9.01
N LYS A 51 -0.56 -7.23 10.26
CA LYS A 51 -1.82 -7.89 10.63
C LYS A 51 -2.62 -6.99 11.59
N PRO A 52 -3.96 -6.96 11.51
CA PRO A 52 -4.82 -7.72 10.60
C PRO A 52 -4.86 -7.12 9.18
N VAL A 53 -5.06 -7.97 8.17
CA VAL A 53 -5.25 -7.55 6.78
C VAL A 53 -6.75 -7.35 6.52
N LEU A 54 -7.14 -6.15 6.08
CA LEU A 54 -8.54 -5.81 5.80
C LEU A 54 -8.99 -6.24 4.39
N ALA A 55 -8.13 -6.04 3.40
CA ALA A 55 -8.37 -6.37 2.00
C ALA A 55 -7.04 -6.54 1.26
N VAL A 56 -7.09 -7.26 0.14
CA VAL A 56 -5.96 -7.40 -0.79
C VAL A 56 -6.41 -6.92 -2.16
N LEU A 57 -5.66 -5.99 -2.75
CA LEU A 57 -5.87 -5.56 -4.13
C LEU A 57 -4.91 -6.33 -5.03
N PHE A 58 -5.45 -7.23 -5.85
CA PHE A 58 -4.65 -8.02 -6.79
C PHE A 58 -4.78 -7.44 -8.20
N LEU A 59 -3.70 -6.82 -8.70
CA LEU A 59 -3.62 -6.31 -10.05
C LEU A 59 -3.06 -7.40 -10.96
N TYR A 60 -3.80 -7.77 -12.00
CA TYR A 60 -3.39 -8.76 -12.98
C TYR A 60 -3.85 -8.36 -14.38
N PRO A 61 -3.14 -8.78 -15.44
CA PRO A 61 -3.52 -8.45 -16.80
C PRO A 61 -4.81 -9.16 -17.20
N ILE A 62 -5.75 -8.40 -17.78
CA ILE A 62 -6.94 -8.97 -18.41
C ILE A 62 -6.56 -9.44 -19.82
N THR A 63 -6.68 -10.75 -20.05
CA THR A 63 -6.40 -11.43 -21.32
C THR A 63 -7.66 -12.10 -21.84
N THR A 64 -7.68 -12.48 -23.12
CA THR A 64 -8.79 -13.27 -23.69
C THR A 64 -9.02 -14.55 -22.88
N GLN A 65 -7.94 -15.25 -22.52
CA GLN A 65 -8.01 -16.45 -21.68
C GLN A 65 -8.64 -16.15 -20.31
N SER A 66 -8.19 -15.10 -19.61
CA SER A 66 -8.73 -14.79 -18.28
C SER A 66 -10.20 -14.36 -18.33
N GLU A 67 -10.64 -13.70 -19.41
CA GLU A 67 -12.06 -13.36 -19.60
C GLU A 67 -12.92 -14.58 -19.96
N GLU A 68 -12.39 -15.53 -20.72
CA GLU A 68 -13.05 -16.82 -20.98
C GLU A 68 -13.21 -17.63 -19.68
N GLU A 69 -12.17 -17.66 -18.84
CA GLU A 69 -12.18 -18.31 -17.53
C GLU A 69 -13.17 -17.63 -16.55
N ARG A 70 -13.33 -16.29 -16.62
CA ARG A 70 -14.28 -15.54 -15.78
C ARG A 70 -15.75 -15.88 -16.05
N LEU A 71 -16.08 -16.37 -17.25
CA LEU A 71 -17.46 -16.67 -17.66
C LEU A 71 -17.88 -18.12 -17.37
N GLN A 72 -16.95 -18.98 -16.94
CA GLN A 72 -17.21 -20.37 -16.54
C GLN A 72 -17.73 -20.47 -15.11
#